data_AF-A0A6A4GS80-F1
#
_entry.id   AF-A0A6A4GS80-F1
#
_cell.length_a   1.000
_cell.length_b   1.000
_cell.length_c   1.000
_cell.angle_alpha   90.00
_cell.angle_beta   90.00
_cell.angle_gamma   90.00
#
_symmetry.space_group_name_H-M   'P 1'
#
loop_
_entity.id
_entity.type
_entity.pdbx_description
1 polymer ?
#
loop_
_entity_poly.entity_id
_entity_poly.type
_entity_poly.pdbx_seq_one_letter_code
_entity_poly.pdbx_strand_id
1 'polypeptide(L)'
;MAPASIIMMALIIYTGFTIPITDMHPWFRWINYINPIAYAFETLMLNEFNGRQFPCITFIPSGPGYTNITGTERICATGISERGSFASSLCCWWHICRGFSRMSPVRRLTET
;
A
#
# COMPACT_ATOMS: atom_id res chain seq x y z
N MET A 1 32.72 -14.93 -6.03
CA MET A 1 31.44 -14.39 -6.58
C MET A 1 30.22 -14.90 -5.82
N ALA A 2 30.30 -16.06 -5.15
CA ALA A 2 29.20 -16.64 -4.35
C ALA A 2 28.66 -15.83 -3.15
N PRO A 3 29.45 -15.05 -2.37
CA PRO A 3 28.88 -14.37 -1.20
C PRO A 3 27.98 -13.20 -1.60
N ALA A 4 28.26 -12.52 -2.71
CA ALA A 4 27.49 -11.38 -3.17
C ALA A 4 26.05 -11.76 -3.57
N SER A 5 25.87 -12.90 -4.23
CA SER A 5 24.54 -13.37 -4.66
C SER A 5 23.65 -13.74 -3.48
N ILE A 6 24.22 -14.34 -2.42
CA ILE A 6 23.49 -14.69 -1.20
C ILE A 6 23.02 -13.43 -0.48
N ILE A 7 23.89 -12.42 -0.36
CA ILE A 7 23.55 -11.13 0.26
C ILE A 7 22.46 -10.42 -0.55
N MET A 8 22.58 -10.36 -1.87
CA MET A 8 21.55 -9.73 -2.72
C MET A 8 20.20 -10.45 -2.65
N MET A 9 20.19 -11.78 -2.62
CA MET A 9 18.96 -12.57 -2.46
C MET A 9 18.28 -12.24 -1.12
N ALA A 10 19.05 -12.18 -0.02
CA ALA A 10 18.51 -11.81 1.28
C ALA A 10 17.92 -10.38 1.26
N LEU A 11 18.62 -9.41 0.67
CA LEU A 11 18.12 -8.03 0.56
C LEU A 11 16.80 -7.96 -0.22
N ILE A 12 16.64 -8.69 -1.32
CA ILE A 12 15.41 -8.66 -2.13
C ILE A 12 14.22 -9.24 -1.37
N ILE A 13 14.40 -10.38 -0.68
CA ILE A 13 13.33 -11.04 0.08
C ILE A 13 12.83 -10.14 1.22
N TYR A 14 13.74 -9.43 1.89
CA TYR A 14 13.41 -8.53 2.99
C TYR A 14 13.07 -7.09 2.55
N THR A 15 12.75 -6.84 1.28
CA THR A 15 12.31 -5.50 0.80
C THR A 15 10.91 -5.10 1.29
N GLY A 16 10.10 -6.05 1.76
CA GLY A 16 8.73 -5.79 2.24
C GLY A 16 7.64 -5.95 1.18
N PHE A 17 8.01 -6.29 -0.08
CA PHE A 17 7.05 -6.62 -1.14
C PHE A 17 6.66 -8.11 -1.11
N THR A 18 7.64 -9.02 -0.93
CA THR A 18 7.39 -10.46 -0.90
C THR A 18 6.82 -10.94 0.43
N ILE A 19 7.31 -10.39 1.54
CA ILE A 19 6.82 -10.67 2.90
C ILE A 19 6.44 -9.33 3.51
N PRO A 20 5.19 -9.13 3.98
CA PRO A 20 4.78 -7.88 4.62
C PRO A 20 5.52 -7.72 5.96
N ILE A 21 5.88 -6.48 6.31
CA ILE A 21 6.69 -6.23 7.52
C ILE A 21 5.95 -6.53 8.83
N THR A 22 4.61 -6.63 8.80
CA THR A 22 3.77 -7.00 9.94
C THR A 22 3.98 -8.44 10.38
N ASP A 23 4.33 -9.31 9.43
CA ASP A 23 4.44 -10.76 9.63
C ASP A 23 5.91 -11.21 9.79
N MET A 24 6.85 -10.26 9.81
CA MET A 24 8.28 -10.54 9.95
C MET A 24 8.67 -10.82 11.40
N HIS A 25 9.52 -11.84 11.59
CA HIS A 25 10.07 -12.16 12.91
C HIS A 25 10.86 -10.95 13.47
N PRO A 26 10.71 -10.58 14.75
CA PRO A 26 11.30 -9.35 15.30
C PRO A 26 12.82 -9.27 15.12
N TRP A 27 13.51 -10.41 15.17
CA TRP A 27 14.96 -10.48 14.98
C TRP A 27 15.41 -10.19 13.54
N PHE A 28 14.55 -10.31 12.53
CA PHE A 28 14.89 -9.92 11.14
C PHE A 28 14.46 -8.49 10.80
N ARG A 29 13.75 -7.81 11.72
CA ARG A 29 13.25 -6.45 11.49
C ARG A 29 14.38 -5.43 11.31
N TRP A 30 15.53 -5.63 11.97
CA TRP A 30 16.67 -4.71 11.85
C TRP A 30 17.30 -4.70 10.46
N ILE A 31 17.27 -5.83 9.75
CA ILE A 31 17.80 -5.93 8.38
C ILE A 31 16.98 -5.05 7.43
N ASN A 32 15.65 -5.00 7.62
CA ASN A 32 14.79 -4.13 6.82
C ASN A 32 15.15 -2.64 6.99
N TYR A 33 15.63 -2.23 8.17
CA TYR A 33 16.07 -0.83 8.41
C TYR A 33 17.36 -0.46 7.70
N ILE A 34 18.24 -1.41 7.39
CA ILE A 34 19.52 -1.13 6.70
C ILE A 34 19.38 -1.32 5.18
N ASN A 35 18.35 -2.03 4.73
CA ASN A 35 18.17 -2.43 3.34
C ASN A 35 17.86 -1.22 2.41
N PRO A 36 18.82 -0.79 1.55
CA PRO A 36 18.62 0.37 0.68
C PRO A 36 17.57 0.12 -0.41
N ILE A 37 17.38 -1.14 -0.82
CA ILE A 37 16.41 -1.51 -1.86
C ILE A 37 14.99 -1.27 -1.36
N ALA A 38 14.77 -1.50 -0.06
CA ALA A 38 13.48 -1.30 0.58
C ALA A 38 13.05 0.19 0.51
N TYR A 39 13.99 1.11 0.74
CA TYR A 39 13.76 2.56 0.63
C TYR A 39 13.61 3.04 -0.82
N ALA A 40 14.39 2.48 -1.74
CA ALA A 40 14.27 2.81 -3.16
C ALA A 40 12.90 2.41 -3.71
N PHE A 41 12.44 1.20 -3.38
CA PHE A 41 11.12 0.71 -3.78
C PHE A 41 9.99 1.57 -3.23
N GLU A 42 10.08 1.96 -1.95
CA GLU A 42 9.12 2.88 -1.33
C GLU A 42 9.07 4.23 -2.05
N THR A 43 10.23 4.81 -2.36
CA THR A 43 10.32 6.09 -3.07
C THR A 43 9.73 5.99 -4.47
N LEU A 44 10.00 4.91 -5.20
CA LEU A 44 9.43 4.68 -6.54
C LEU A 44 7.90 4.59 -6.50
N MET A 45 7.37 3.83 -5.54
CA MET A 45 5.92 3.68 -5.36
C MET A 45 5.25 5.00 -4.94
N LEU A 46 5.89 5.77 -4.06
CA LEU A 46 5.41 7.11 -3.72
C LEU A 46 5.49 8.05 -4.92
N ASN A 47 6.56 8.02 -5.70
CA ASN A 47 6.70 8.93 -6.84
C ASN A 47 5.66 8.67 -7.94
N GLU A 48 5.43 7.40 -8.28
CA GLU A 48 4.56 7.04 -9.40
C GLU A 48 3.07 7.14 -9.05
N PHE A 49 2.72 6.79 -7.81
CA PHE A 49 1.32 6.60 -7.42
C PHE A 49 0.79 7.65 -6.43
N ASN A 50 1.62 8.63 -6.04
CA ASN A 50 1.14 9.77 -5.27
C ASN A 50 0.14 10.59 -6.09
N GLY A 51 -1.07 10.76 -5.54
CA GLY A 51 -2.14 11.52 -6.17
C GLY A 51 -2.85 10.80 -7.32
N ARG A 52 -2.47 9.57 -7.67
CA ARG A 52 -3.18 8.77 -8.69
C ARG A 52 -4.36 8.04 -8.05
N GLN A 53 -5.51 8.12 -8.73
CA GLN A 53 -6.76 7.47 -8.33
C GLN A 53 -7.09 6.37 -9.32
N PHE A 54 -7.24 5.14 -8.83
CA PHE A 54 -7.66 4.01 -9.66
C PHE A 54 -9.17 3.82 -9.56
N PRO A 55 -9.91 3.91 -10.69
CA PRO A 55 -11.34 3.70 -10.67
C PRO A 55 -11.65 2.26 -10.27
N CYS A 56 -12.62 2.14 -9.37
CA CYS A 56 -13.12 0.86 -8.88
C CYS A 56 -13.74 0.02 -10.01
N ILE A 57 -13.29 -1.23 -10.16
CA ILE A 57 -13.81 -2.13 -11.20
C ILE A 57 -15.07 -2.88 -10.71
N THR A 58 -15.13 -3.22 -9.42
CA THR A 58 -16.22 -3.99 -8.82
C THR A 58 -16.59 -3.42 -7.45
N PHE A 59 -17.87 -3.10 -7.27
CA PHE A 59 -18.41 -2.63 -6.00
C PHE A 59 -19.12 -3.76 -5.26
N ILE A 60 -18.93 -3.81 -3.95
CA ILE A 60 -19.60 -4.72 -3.03
C ILE A 60 -20.39 -3.85 -2.02
N PRO A 61 -21.66 -4.14 -1.72
CA PRO A 61 -22.46 -5.28 -2.20
C PRO A 61 -23.09 -5.05 -3.59
N SER A 62 -23.17 -6.12 -4.37
CA SER A 62 -23.77 -6.15 -5.72
C SER A 62 -24.88 -7.22 -5.77
N GLY A 63 -26.08 -6.86 -6.24
CA GLY A 63 -27.20 -7.80 -6.40
C GLY A 63 -28.59 -7.15 -6.51
N PRO A 64 -29.62 -7.93 -6.88
CA PRO A 64 -31.00 -7.45 -6.90
C PRO A 64 -31.47 -7.15 -5.46
N GLY A 65 -31.76 -5.88 -5.17
CA GLY A 65 -32.04 -5.37 -3.82
C GLY A 65 -31.07 -4.26 -3.37
N TYR A 66 -29.94 -4.13 -4.07
CA TYR A 66 -28.87 -3.17 -3.78
C TYR A 66 -28.79 -2.05 -4.83
N THR A 67 -29.89 -1.77 -5.55
CA THR A 67 -29.94 -0.78 -6.66
C THR A 67 -30.07 0.67 -6.19
N ASN A 68 -30.64 0.92 -5.00
CA ASN A 68 -30.85 2.25 -4.42
C ASN A 68 -29.84 2.60 -3.30
N ILE A 69 -28.61 2.11 -3.42
CA ILE A 69 -27.55 2.40 -2.44
C ILE A 69 -26.80 3.65 -2.90
N THR A 70 -26.64 4.62 -1.99
CA THR A 70 -25.88 5.83 -2.26
C THR A 70 -24.37 5.58 -2.11
N GLY A 71 -23.53 6.34 -2.81
CA GLY A 71 -22.11 6.03 -3.02
C GLY A 71 -21.25 5.81 -1.77
N THR A 72 -21.72 6.19 -0.58
CA THR A 72 -21.05 6.02 0.73
C THR A 72 -21.24 4.62 1.35
N GLU A 73 -22.25 3.88 0.91
CA GLU A 73 -22.66 2.58 1.47
C GLU A 73 -22.13 1.39 0.64
N ARG A 74 -21.31 1.69 -0.38
CA ARG A 74 -20.58 0.68 -1.18
C ARG A 74 -19.08 0.81 -0.95
N ILE A 75 -18.39 -0.32 -0.99
CA ILE A 75 -16.94 -0.41 -0.96
C ILE A 75 -16.44 -1.07 -2.25
N CYS A 76 -15.20 -0.81 -2.62
CA CYS A 76 -14.58 -1.54 -3.73
C CYS A 76 -14.16 -2.93 -3.28
N ALA A 77 -14.38 -3.91 -4.16
CA ALA A 77 -13.92 -5.28 -3.95
C ALA A 77 -12.40 -5.37 -3.90
N THR A 78 -11.71 -4.41 -4.53
CA THR A 78 -10.26 -4.29 -4.39
C THR A 78 -10.00 -3.99 -2.91
N GLY A 79 -9.45 -4.95 -2.17
CA GLY A 79 -8.87 -4.66 -0.86
C GLY A 79 -7.94 -3.46 -1.04
N ILE A 80 -8.02 -2.45 -0.18
CA ILE A 80 -7.42 -1.10 -0.33
C ILE A 80 -8.43 -0.04 -0.85
N SER A 81 -9.69 -0.01 -0.36
CA SER A 81 -10.60 1.13 -0.56
C SER A 81 -11.16 1.67 0.76
N GLU A 82 -11.31 3.00 0.84
CA GLU A 82 -11.97 3.67 1.96
C GLU A 82 -13.49 3.71 1.73
N ARG A 83 -14.28 3.75 2.81
CA ARG A 83 -15.75 3.89 2.73
C ARG A 83 -16.13 5.14 1.93
N GLY A 84 -16.93 4.98 0.87
CA GLY A 84 -17.36 6.09 0.02
C GLY A 84 -16.30 6.66 -0.92
N SER A 85 -15.12 6.02 -1.01
CA SER A 85 -14.09 6.41 -1.97
C SER A 85 -14.11 5.50 -3.20
N PHE A 86 -14.24 6.12 -4.37
CA PHE A 86 -14.20 5.44 -5.68
C PHE A 86 -12.78 5.12 -6.15
N ALA A 87 -11.77 5.46 -5.33
CA ALA A 87 -10.36 5.39 -5.67
C ALA A 87 -9.58 4.55 -4.65
N SER A 88 -8.98 3.46 -5.12
CA SER A 88 -7.86 2.82 -4.42
C SER A 88 -6.58 3.59 -4.77
N SER A 89 -5.75 3.89 -3.78
CA SER A 89 -4.43 4.52 -3.98
C SER A 89 -3.40 3.74 -3.17
N LEU A 90 -2.17 3.67 -3.68
CA LEU A 90 -1.04 2.99 -3.05
C LEU A 90 -0.69 3.55 -1.65
N CYS A 91 -1.19 4.74 -1.32
CA CYS A 91 -1.17 5.27 0.05
C CYS A 91 -1.78 4.27 1.06
N CYS A 92 -2.86 3.58 0.69
CA CYS A 92 -3.53 2.63 1.58
C CYS A 92 -2.81 1.26 1.61
N TRP A 93 -2.09 0.87 0.54
CA TRP A 93 -1.14 -0.27 0.59
C TRP A 93 0.03 0.01 1.55
N TRP A 94 0.56 1.22 1.54
CA TRP A 94 1.65 1.63 2.45
C TRP A 94 1.21 1.67 3.92
N HIS A 95 -0.01 2.15 4.20
CA HIS A 95 -0.59 2.12 5.56
C HIS A 95 -0.79 0.69 6.11
N ILE A 96 -1.16 -0.27 5.27
CA ILE A 96 -1.47 -1.66 5.70
C ILE A 96 -0.21 -2.54 5.70
N CYS A 97 0.56 -2.57 4.61
CA CYS A 97 1.73 -3.44 4.51
C CYS A 97 2.92 -2.93 5.32
N ARG A 98 3.07 -1.61 5.50
CA ARG A 98 4.15 -0.99 6.29
C ARG A 98 3.71 -0.48 7.68
N GLY A 99 2.45 -0.66 8.06
CA GLY A 99 1.97 -0.39 9.42
C GLY A 99 2.19 1.05 9.93
N PHE A 100 2.40 2.01 9.03
CA PHE A 100 2.74 3.38 9.42
C PHE A 100 1.46 4.22 9.51
N SER A 101 0.98 4.49 10.73
CA SER A 101 -0.27 5.27 10.96
C SER A 101 -0.13 6.78 10.71
N ARG A 102 1.01 7.29 10.20
CA ARG A 102 1.21 8.74 10.06
C ARG A 102 0.73 9.22 8.69
N MET A 103 -0.55 9.57 8.64
CA MET A 103 -1.14 10.37 7.56
C MET A 103 -0.26 11.61 7.37
N SER A 104 0.38 11.77 6.21
CA SER A 104 0.94 13.07 5.86
C SER A 104 -0.25 13.99 5.54
N PRO A 105 -0.36 15.18 6.16
CA PRO A 105 -1.44 16.13 5.90
C PRO A 105 -1.17 16.90 4.60
N VAL A 106 -0.84 16.22 3.50
CA VAL A 106 -0.52 16.84 2.19
C VAL A 106 -1.78 16.87 1.30
N ARG A 107 -2.93 17.21 1.88
CA ARG A 107 -4.17 17.53 1.14
C ARG A 107 -4.99 18.60 1.86
N ARG A 108 -4.35 19.71 2.23
CA ARG A 108 -5.04 20.93 2.72
C ARG A 108 -4.53 22.25 2.12
N LEU A 109 -3.67 22.24 1.09
CA LEU A 109 -3.07 23.49 0.58
C LEU A 109 -3.27 23.75 -0.93
N THR A 110 -4.18 23.05 -1.59
CA THR A 110 -4.52 23.33 -3.01
C THR A 110 -5.98 23.69 -3.22
N GLU A 111 -6.69 24.10 -2.17
CA GLU A 111 -8.04 24.70 -2.25
C GLU A 111 -8.03 26.08 -1.58
N THR A 112 -7.35 27.04 -2.23
CA THR A 112 -7.63 28.48 -2.15
C THR A 112 -7.34 29.10 -3.51
#